data_AF-A0A3N1K849-F1
#
_entry.id   AF-A0A3N1K849-F1
#
_cell.length_a   1.000
_cell.length_b   1.000
_cell.length_c   1.000
_cell.angle_alpha   90.00
_cell.angle_beta   90.00
_cell.angle_gamma   90.00
#
_symmetry.space_group_name_H-M   'P 1'
#
loop_
_entity.id
_entity.type
_entity.pdbx_description
1 polymer ?
#
loop_
_entity_poly.entity_id
_entity_poly.type
_entity_poly.pdbx_seq_one_letter_code
_entity_poly.pdbx_strand_id
1 'polypeptide(L)'
;MQTDYPDFLIDGVPGARELADEIDKLTADMAPLTAAVGAAIKARLGKVRPVRYGAAENDVRPAPAEGVTMAEFDALNAAKTTADAAQAAHGRKIAAARSKFDTLMRAVSRERRREVAVPVHRAAHDEAVEALAKLDAALRRRHDAAPFTAEDGATVMHSSFSLLRTDEVGAFAKPDHALRSLAVFLDSTAPSA
;
A
#
# COMPACT_ATOMS: atom_id res chain seq x y z
N MET A 1 1.32 2.22 -3.84
CA MET A 1 2.28 1.14 -3.51
C MET A 1 2.48 1.16 -2.01
N GLN A 2 2.49 0.04 -1.27
CA GLN A 2 2.60 0.11 0.20
C GLN A 2 4.06 0.33 0.59
N THR A 3 4.42 1.55 0.99
CA THR A 3 5.68 1.85 1.65
C THR A 3 5.67 1.23 3.05
N ASP A 4 6.78 0.63 3.48
CA ASP A 4 6.91 0.10 4.85
C ASP A 4 6.88 1.20 5.93
N TYR A 5 6.84 2.47 5.50
CA TYR A 5 6.71 3.63 6.35
C TYR A 5 5.25 4.11 6.41
N PRO A 6 4.72 4.40 7.61
CA PRO A 6 3.42 5.03 7.76
C PRO A 6 3.44 6.46 7.22
N ASP A 7 2.30 6.91 6.65
CA ASP A 7 2.17 8.20 5.95
C ASP A 7 2.65 9.40 6.79
N PHE A 8 2.34 9.42 8.09
CA PHE A 8 2.76 10.51 8.96
C PHE A 8 4.29 10.65 9.06
N LEU A 9 5.05 9.55 8.92
CA LEU A 9 6.51 9.62 8.87
C LEU A 9 7.01 10.10 7.52
N ILE A 10 6.30 9.82 6.43
CA ILE A 10 6.63 10.34 5.11
C ILE A 10 6.39 11.84 5.07
N ASP A 11 5.25 12.30 5.61
CA ASP A 11 4.87 13.71 5.63
C ASP A 11 5.77 14.57 6.53
N GLY A 12 6.33 13.97 7.60
CA GLY A 12 7.26 14.66 8.50
C GLY A 12 8.69 14.80 7.99
N VAL A 13 9.00 14.25 6.81
CA VAL A 13 10.35 14.28 6.22
C VAL A 13 10.34 15.18 4.98
N PRO A 14 11.10 16.29 5.00
CA PRO A 14 11.16 17.19 3.85
C PRO A 14 11.54 16.44 2.56
N GLY A 15 10.72 16.61 1.51
CA GLY A 15 10.94 16.01 0.19
C GLY A 15 10.61 14.51 0.07
N ALA A 16 10.25 13.81 1.15
CA ALA A 16 9.90 12.39 1.07
C ALA A 16 8.55 12.17 0.37
N ARG A 17 7.56 13.03 0.62
CA ARG A 17 6.25 12.98 -0.04
C ARG A 17 6.36 13.17 -1.55
N GLU A 18 7.13 14.18 -1.98
CA GLU A 18 7.37 14.48 -3.39
C GLU A 18 8.02 13.30 -4.12
N LEU A 19 8.99 12.63 -3.48
CA LEU A 19 9.62 11.43 -4.01
C LEU A 19 8.68 10.23 -4.05
N ALA A 20 7.81 10.05 -3.04
CA ALA A 20 6.80 9.00 -3.06
C ALA A 20 5.83 9.19 -4.23
N ASP A 21 5.35 10.41 -4.44
CA ASP A 21 4.45 10.75 -5.55
C ASP A 21 5.18 10.60 -6.91
N GLU A 22 6.48 10.93 -7.00
CA GLU A 22 7.30 10.68 -8.19
C GLU A 22 7.42 9.17 -8.48
N ILE A 23 7.66 8.34 -7.46
CA ILE A 23 7.73 6.88 -7.61
C ILE A 23 6.40 6.32 -8.10
N ASP A 24 5.28 6.76 -7.53
CA ASP A 24 3.94 6.32 -7.94
C ASP A 24 3.66 6.74 -9.39
N LYS A 25 4.00 7.98 -9.77
CA LYS A 25 3.88 8.43 -11.17
C LYS A 25 4.74 7.59 -12.11
N LEU A 26 6.02 7.40 -11.80
CA LEU A 26 6.92 6.59 -12.62
C LEU A 26 6.43 5.14 -12.72
N THR A 27 5.84 4.61 -11.65
CA THR A 27 5.26 3.26 -11.62
C THR A 27 4.00 3.18 -12.48
N ALA A 28 3.13 4.19 -12.45
CA ALA A 28 1.97 4.27 -13.34
C ALA A 28 2.41 4.33 -14.82
N ASP A 29 3.47 5.09 -15.13
CA ASP A 29 4.05 5.21 -16.46
C ASP A 29 4.66 3.90 -16.99
N MET A 30 4.86 2.88 -16.15
CA MET A 30 5.33 1.55 -16.61
C MET A 30 4.26 0.76 -17.34
N ALA A 31 2.97 0.95 -17.03
CA ALA A 31 1.88 0.20 -17.65
C ALA A 31 1.90 0.24 -19.19
N PRO A 32 2.02 1.42 -19.85
CA PRO A 32 2.11 1.47 -21.31
C PRO A 32 3.39 0.82 -21.86
N LEU A 33 4.52 0.87 -21.13
CA LEU A 33 5.77 0.23 -21.56
C LEU A 33 5.66 -1.30 -21.50
N THR A 34 5.05 -1.84 -20.44
CA THR A 34 4.75 -3.27 -20.35
C THR A 34 3.78 -3.71 -21.44
N ALA A 35 2.76 -2.89 -21.76
CA ALA A 35 1.86 -3.14 -22.87
C ALA A 35 2.60 -3.14 -24.22
N ALA A 36 3.55 -2.22 -24.43
CA ALA A 36 4.37 -2.16 -25.65
C ALA A 36 5.25 -3.40 -25.81
N VAL A 37 5.88 -3.89 -24.74
CA VAL A 37 6.63 -5.16 -24.75
C VAL A 37 5.69 -6.34 -25.06
N GLY A 38 4.51 -6.38 -24.45
CA GLY A 38 3.49 -7.39 -24.74
C GLY A 38 3.04 -7.38 -26.21
N ALA A 39 2.84 -6.19 -26.78
CA ALA A 39 2.51 -6.03 -28.19
C ALA A 39 3.64 -6.50 -29.11
N ALA A 40 4.90 -6.18 -28.78
CA ALA A 40 6.07 -6.64 -29.53
C ALA A 40 6.22 -8.18 -29.47
N ILE A 41 5.95 -8.79 -28.31
CA ILE A 41 5.93 -10.25 -28.18
C ILE A 41 4.81 -10.86 -29.03
N LYS A 42 3.60 -10.29 -28.97
CA LYS A 42 2.46 -10.75 -29.77
C LYS A 42 2.73 -10.65 -31.27
N ALA A 43 3.38 -9.56 -31.71
CA ALA A 43 3.76 -9.37 -33.11
C ALA A 43 4.79 -10.41 -33.61
N ARG A 44 5.57 -11.02 -32.70
CA ARG A 44 6.55 -12.08 -33.01
C ARG A 44 5.93 -13.47 -33.03
N LEU A 45 4.74 -13.67 -32.48
CA LEU A 45 4.08 -14.98 -32.44
C LEU A 45 3.85 -15.50 -33.86
N GLY A 46 4.32 -16.72 -34.13
CA GLY A 46 4.24 -17.34 -35.46
C GLY A 46 5.22 -16.79 -36.50
N LYS A 47 5.95 -15.70 -36.21
CA LYS A 47 6.90 -15.06 -37.13
C LYS A 47 8.37 -15.25 -36.75
N VAL A 48 8.62 -15.49 -35.47
CA VAL A 48 9.95 -15.80 -34.94
C VAL A 48 9.91 -17.19 -34.32
N ARG A 49 10.82 -18.06 -34.75
CA ARG A 49 10.98 -19.41 -34.20
C ARG A 49 12.29 -19.53 -33.41
N PRO A 50 12.32 -20.30 -32.32
CA PRO A 50 13.56 -20.69 -31.68
C PRO A 50 14.30 -21.69 -32.57
N VAL A 51 15.58 -21.44 -32.84
CA VAL A 51 16.46 -22.38 -33.54
C VAL A 51 17.62 -22.71 -32.63
N ARG A 52 17.89 -24.01 -32.45
CA ARG A 52 19.05 -24.47 -31.71
C ARG A 52 20.28 -24.38 -32.59
N TYR A 53 21.29 -23.66 -32.11
CA TYR A 53 22.61 -23.62 -32.71
C TYR A 53 23.54 -24.48 -31.83
N GLY A 54 24.23 -25.46 -32.42
CA GLY A 54 25.16 -26.31 -31.68
C GLY A 54 24.53 -27.36 -30.74
N ALA A 55 25.39 -28.08 -30.02
CA ALA A 55 25.04 -29.21 -29.16
C ALA A 55 24.71 -28.81 -27.71
N ALA A 56 25.04 -27.58 -27.31
CA ALA A 56 24.79 -27.09 -25.96
C ALA A 56 23.29 -26.90 -25.72
N GLU A 57 22.81 -27.30 -24.53
CA GLU A 57 21.38 -27.35 -24.25
C GLU A 57 20.71 -25.98 -24.33
N ASN A 58 21.49 -24.91 -24.07
CA ASN A 58 21.03 -23.52 -23.93
C ASN A 58 21.30 -22.60 -25.14
N ASP A 59 21.88 -23.07 -26.24
CA ASP A 59 22.17 -22.21 -27.41
C ASP A 59 20.97 -22.16 -28.37
N VAL A 60 19.87 -21.59 -27.89
CA VAL A 60 18.65 -21.36 -28.66
C VAL A 60 18.57 -19.89 -29.03
N ARG A 61 18.53 -19.59 -30.33
CA ARG A 61 18.49 -18.22 -30.86
C ARG A 61 17.22 -17.98 -31.69
N PRO A 62 16.70 -16.74 -31.74
CA PRO A 62 15.59 -16.41 -32.60
C PRO A 62 16.01 -16.46 -34.07
N ALA A 63 15.14 -17.01 -34.93
CA ALA A 63 15.29 -17.02 -36.38
C ALA A 63 13.94 -16.71 -37.06
N PRO A 64 13.92 -16.25 -38.32
CA PRO A 64 12.68 -16.08 -39.07
C PRO A 64 11.92 -17.41 -39.20
N ALA A 65 10.60 -17.35 -39.03
CA ALA A 65 9.72 -18.44 -39.40
C ALA A 65 9.66 -18.62 -40.93
N GLU A 66 9.10 -19.74 -41.37
CA GLU A 66 8.92 -20.01 -42.79
C GLU A 66 7.99 -18.96 -43.42
N GLY A 67 8.38 -18.43 -44.58
CA GLY A 67 7.66 -17.35 -45.26
C GLY A 67 7.87 -15.93 -44.71
N VAL A 68 8.65 -15.77 -43.64
CA VAL A 68 8.99 -14.44 -43.08
C VAL A 68 10.29 -13.92 -43.71
N THR A 69 10.26 -12.69 -44.20
CA THR A 69 11.45 -12.05 -44.78
C THR A 69 12.46 -11.69 -43.69
N MET A 70 13.76 -11.68 -44.03
CA MET A 70 14.79 -11.26 -43.07
C MET A 70 14.56 -9.82 -42.59
N ALA A 71 14.12 -8.93 -43.49
CA ALA A 71 13.79 -7.54 -43.14
C ALA A 71 12.64 -7.44 -42.12
N GLU A 72 11.59 -8.26 -42.27
CA GLU A 72 10.48 -8.32 -41.30
C GLU A 72 10.95 -8.88 -39.95
N PHE A 73 11.76 -9.93 -39.97
CA PHE A 73 12.36 -10.51 -38.77
C PHE A 73 13.23 -9.51 -38.00
N ASP A 74 14.11 -8.79 -38.71
CA ASP A 74 14.97 -7.76 -38.13
C ASP A 74 14.16 -6.62 -37.54
N ALA A 75 13.11 -6.16 -38.24
CA ALA A 75 12.20 -5.14 -37.73
C ALA A 75 11.48 -5.59 -36.45
N LEU A 76 11.00 -6.84 -36.39
CA LEU A 76 10.34 -7.39 -35.20
C LEU A 76 11.30 -7.54 -34.01
N ASN A 77 12.54 -7.94 -34.25
CA ASN A 77 13.55 -8.05 -33.19
C ASN A 77 14.02 -6.67 -32.72
N ALA A 78 14.20 -5.72 -33.63
CA ALA A 78 14.52 -4.34 -33.29
C ALA A 78 13.41 -3.74 -32.42
N ALA A 79 12.14 -3.87 -32.83
CA ALA A 79 11.00 -3.38 -32.07
C ALA A 79 10.94 -3.96 -30.64
N LYS A 80 11.15 -5.27 -30.48
CA LYS A 80 11.21 -5.89 -29.16
C LYS A 80 12.40 -5.37 -28.33
N THR A 81 13.58 -5.30 -28.93
CA THR A 81 14.80 -4.84 -28.24
C THR A 81 14.64 -3.40 -27.76
N THR A 82 14.05 -2.52 -28.58
CA THR A 82 13.73 -1.14 -28.21
C THR A 82 12.72 -1.09 -27.07
N ALA A 83 11.64 -1.88 -27.14
CA ALA A 83 10.63 -1.93 -26.09
C ALA A 83 11.20 -2.43 -24.75
N ASP A 84 12.00 -3.51 -24.78
CA ASP A 84 12.69 -4.04 -23.60
C ASP A 84 13.67 -3.00 -23.02
N ALA A 85 14.44 -2.33 -23.88
CA ALA A 85 15.40 -1.31 -23.45
C ALA A 85 14.70 -0.10 -22.81
N ALA A 86 13.56 0.32 -23.36
CA ALA A 86 12.74 1.39 -22.80
C ALA A 86 12.16 0.99 -21.42
N GLN A 87 11.59 -0.21 -21.32
CA GLN A 87 11.08 -0.76 -20.06
C GLN A 87 12.20 -0.87 -19.00
N ALA A 88 13.37 -1.38 -19.37
CA ALA A 88 14.51 -1.50 -18.47
C ALA A 88 15.07 -0.12 -18.04
N ALA A 89 15.15 0.84 -18.96
CA ALA A 89 15.59 2.20 -18.66
C ALA A 89 14.64 2.90 -17.68
N HIS A 90 13.33 2.74 -17.86
CA HIS A 90 12.34 3.30 -16.95
C HIS A 90 12.33 2.59 -15.59
N GLY A 91 12.49 1.27 -15.58
CA GLY A 91 12.69 0.49 -14.34
C GLY A 91 13.90 0.97 -13.52
N ARG A 92 15.00 1.35 -14.17
CA ARG A 92 16.16 1.96 -13.49
C ARG A 92 15.83 3.32 -12.86
N LYS A 93 14.98 4.14 -13.48
CA LYS A 93 14.53 5.42 -12.91
C LYS A 93 13.72 5.19 -11.63
N ILE A 94 12.78 4.23 -11.66
CA ILE A 94 12.02 3.83 -10.47
C ILE A 94 12.95 3.36 -9.36
N ALA A 95 13.91 2.49 -9.66
CA ALA A 95 14.86 1.97 -8.69
C ALA A 95 15.71 3.11 -8.08
N ALA A 96 16.16 4.06 -8.90
CA ALA A 96 16.91 5.22 -8.42
C ALA A 96 16.06 6.13 -7.51
N ALA A 97 14.81 6.41 -7.87
CA ALA A 97 13.89 7.19 -7.06
C ALA A 97 13.60 6.50 -5.71
N ARG A 98 13.35 5.19 -5.71
CA ARG A 98 13.19 4.40 -4.48
C ARG A 98 14.42 4.42 -3.59
N SER A 99 15.62 4.26 -4.17
CA SER A 99 16.87 4.33 -3.40
C SER A 99 17.07 5.70 -2.74
N LYS A 100 16.68 6.78 -3.41
CA LYS A 100 16.72 8.15 -2.82
C LYS A 100 15.72 8.29 -1.68
N PHE A 101 14.48 7.84 -1.90
CA PHE A 101 13.44 7.82 -0.87
C PHE A 101 13.88 7.03 0.37
N ASP A 102 14.40 5.82 0.19
CA ASP A 102 14.89 4.99 1.30
C ASP A 102 16.04 5.65 2.05
N THR A 103 16.94 6.34 1.34
CA THR A 103 18.05 7.07 1.95
C THR A 103 17.54 8.23 2.81
N LEU A 104 16.56 8.99 2.32
CA LEU A 104 15.92 10.05 3.10
C LEU A 104 15.23 9.50 4.35
N MET A 105 14.43 8.43 4.20
CA MET A 105 13.72 7.82 5.32
C MET A 105 14.67 7.20 6.35
N ARG A 106 15.82 6.66 5.91
CA ARG A 106 16.87 6.16 6.82
C ARG A 106 17.63 7.28 7.52
N ALA A 107 17.84 8.42 6.87
CA ALA A 107 18.52 9.58 7.46
C ALA A 107 17.72 10.21 8.62
N VAL A 108 16.42 9.89 8.73
CA VAL A 108 15.59 10.33 9.86
C VAL A 108 16.00 9.61 11.14
N SER A 109 16.58 10.37 12.09
CA SER A 109 16.94 9.86 13.40
C SER A 109 15.72 9.42 14.21
N ARG A 110 15.94 8.54 15.20
CA ARG A 110 14.88 8.09 16.12
C ARG A 110 14.21 9.26 16.86
N GLU A 111 14.97 10.30 17.17
CA GLU A 111 14.50 11.52 17.83
C GLU A 111 13.58 12.33 16.91
N ARG A 112 13.99 12.56 15.66
CA ARG A 112 13.17 13.23 14.65
C ARG A 112 11.87 12.47 14.37
N ARG A 113 11.90 11.14 14.34
CA ARG A 113 10.68 10.32 14.20
C ARG A 113 9.71 10.52 15.36
N ARG A 114 10.21 10.67 16.59
CA ARG A 114 9.38 10.97 17.77
C ARG A 114 8.81 12.38 17.69
N GLU A 115 9.62 13.37 17.30
CA GLU A 115 9.16 14.76 17.11
C GLU A 115 7.99 14.85 16.11
N VAL A 116 8.05 14.08 15.02
CA VAL A 116 6.98 14.01 14.02
C VAL A 116 5.75 13.22 14.53
N ALA A 117 5.97 12.12 15.25
CA ALA A 117 4.89 11.24 15.70
C ALA A 117 4.05 11.85 16.83
N VAL A 118 4.66 12.57 17.77
CA VAL A 118 4.00 13.06 18.99
C VAL A 118 2.80 13.98 18.70
N PRO A 119 2.89 14.99 17.81
CA PRO A 119 1.73 15.84 17.47
C PRO A 119 0.58 15.04 16.85
N VAL A 120 0.88 14.08 15.97
CA VAL A 120 -0.11 13.24 15.28
C VAL A 120 -0.84 12.34 16.27
N HIS A 121 -0.10 11.69 17.17
CA HIS A 121 -0.69 10.86 18.21
C HIS A 121 -1.49 11.66 19.23
N ARG A 122 -1.07 12.89 19.55
CA ARG A 122 -1.82 13.77 20.45
C ARG A 122 -3.16 14.18 19.84
N ALA A 123 -3.17 14.56 18.56
CA ALA A 123 -4.40 14.88 17.85
C ALA A 123 -5.37 13.69 17.82
N ALA A 124 -4.87 12.47 17.53
CA ALA A 124 -5.68 11.26 17.56
C ALA A 124 -6.22 10.92 18.97
N HIS A 125 -5.42 11.16 20.01
CA HIS A 125 -5.86 11.00 21.40
C HIS A 125 -6.96 12.00 21.76
N ASP A 126 -6.80 13.27 21.38
CA ASP A 126 -7.80 14.31 21.66
C ASP A 126 -9.13 14.02 20.94
N GLU A 127 -9.08 13.53 19.70
CA GLU A 127 -10.26 13.07 18.96
C GLU A 127 -10.95 11.87 19.64
N ALA A 128 -10.18 10.91 20.15
CA ALA A 128 -10.71 9.77 20.88
C ALA A 128 -11.38 10.19 22.20
N VAL A 129 -10.80 11.16 22.92
CA VAL A 129 -11.40 11.75 24.12
C VAL A 129 -12.72 12.46 23.80
N GLU A 130 -12.79 13.20 22.69
CA GLU A 130 -14.02 13.85 22.25
C GLU A 130 -15.10 12.83 21.87
N ALA A 131 -14.72 11.76 21.18
CA ALA A 131 -15.64 10.67 20.83
C ALA A 131 -16.19 9.96 22.08
N LEU A 132 -15.36 9.71 23.09
CA LEU A 132 -15.79 9.16 24.38
C LEU A 132 -16.74 10.10 25.11
N ALA A 133 -16.45 11.40 25.15
CA ALA A 133 -17.34 12.39 25.78
C ALA A 133 -18.71 12.45 25.09
N LYS A 134 -18.76 12.33 23.75
CA LYS A 134 -20.01 12.24 22.98
C LYS A 134 -20.79 10.96 23.30
N LEU A 135 -20.10 9.82 23.45
CA LEU A 135 -20.71 8.56 23.86
C LEU A 135 -21.32 8.65 25.26
N ASP A 136 -20.58 9.20 26.22
CA ASP A 136 -21.06 9.39 27.59
C ASP A 136 -22.29 10.31 27.64
N ALA A 137 -22.28 11.40 26.87
CA ALA A 137 -23.44 12.29 26.77
C ALA A 137 -24.66 11.59 26.16
N ALA A 138 -24.47 10.73 25.16
CA ALA A 138 -25.54 9.93 24.56
C ALA A 138 -26.10 8.89 25.55
N LEU A 139 -25.23 8.23 26.32
CA LEU A 139 -25.63 7.28 27.36
C LEU A 139 -26.41 7.96 28.48
N ARG A 140 -25.97 9.14 28.93
CA ARG A 140 -26.71 9.95 29.92
C ARG A 140 -28.07 10.39 29.40
N ARG A 141 -28.14 10.93 28.18
CA ARG A 141 -29.43 11.28 27.56
C ARG A 141 -30.38 10.09 27.47
N ARG A 142 -29.86 8.89 27.20
CA ARG A 142 -30.67 7.66 27.18
C ARG A 142 -31.11 7.22 28.58
N HIS A 143 -30.25 7.37 29.57
CA HIS A 143 -30.60 7.11 30.98
C HIS A 143 -31.64 8.11 31.50
N ASP A 144 -31.51 9.39 31.16
CA ASP A 144 -32.44 10.45 31.53
C ASP A 144 -33.76 10.36 30.76
N ALA A 145 -33.72 9.85 29.51
CA ALA A 145 -34.90 9.58 28.69
C ALA A 145 -35.55 8.22 28.98
N ALA A 146 -35.02 7.43 29.92
CA ALA A 146 -35.75 6.29 30.45
C ALA A 146 -36.73 6.83 31.51
N PRO A 147 -38.04 7.00 31.19
CA PRO A 147 -39.00 7.33 32.22
C PRO A 147 -38.97 6.21 33.25
N PHE A 148 -38.76 6.59 34.50
CA PHE A 148 -39.00 5.73 35.64
C PHE A 148 -40.49 5.37 35.63
N THR A 149 -40.86 4.25 35.01
CA THR A 149 -42.19 3.66 35.15
C THR A 149 -42.26 2.99 36.53
N ALA A 150 -42.36 3.81 37.57
CA ALA A 150 -43.00 3.38 38.79
C ALA A 150 -44.50 3.64 38.65
N GLU A 151 -45.17 2.71 38.00
CA GLU A 151 -46.55 2.42 38.33
C GLU A 151 -46.65 0.92 38.64
N ASP A 152 -46.96 0.66 39.90
CA ASP A 152 -47.56 -0.55 40.46
C ASP A 152 -46.92 -1.91 40.17
N GLY A 153 -46.18 -2.39 41.17
CA GLY A 153 -46.38 -3.75 41.68
C GLY A 153 -46.26 -4.90 40.68
N ALA A 154 -45.17 -4.99 39.92
CA ALA A 154 -44.82 -6.24 39.23
C ALA A 154 -43.31 -6.41 39.17
N THR A 155 -42.84 -7.40 39.93
CA THR A 155 -41.65 -8.23 39.72
C THR A 155 -40.49 -7.60 38.95
N VAL A 156 -39.44 -7.23 39.69
CA VAL A 156 -38.10 -6.99 39.14
C VAL A 156 -37.59 -8.30 38.52
N MET A 157 -37.96 -8.57 37.27
CA MET A 157 -37.22 -9.52 36.46
C MET A 157 -35.92 -8.82 36.05
N HIS A 158 -34.83 -9.22 36.71
CA HIS A 158 -33.49 -9.06 36.18
C HIS A 158 -33.44 -9.72 34.80
N SER A 159 -33.73 -8.95 33.76
CA SER A 159 -33.66 -9.43 32.39
C SER A 159 -32.19 -9.50 32.02
N SER A 160 -31.72 -10.73 31.92
CA SER A 160 -30.37 -11.11 31.61
C SER A 160 -29.88 -10.39 30.35
N PHE A 161 -28.68 -9.82 30.50
CA PHE A 161 -27.81 -9.29 29.48
C PHE A 161 -27.75 -10.24 28.27
N SER A 162 -28.53 -9.96 27.22
CA SER A 162 -28.39 -10.63 25.93
C SER A 162 -27.41 -9.84 25.09
N LEU A 163 -26.17 -10.34 25.08
CA LEU A 163 -25.17 -10.06 24.06
C LEU A 163 -25.77 -10.23 22.66
N LEU A 164 -25.39 -9.32 21.76
CA LEU A 164 -25.40 -9.40 20.29
C LEU A 164 -26.73 -9.11 19.55
N ARG A 165 -26.83 -7.86 19.07
CA ARG A 165 -27.12 -7.59 17.65
C ARG A 165 -26.11 -6.56 17.13
N THR A 166 -25.24 -7.03 16.25
CA THR A 166 -24.06 -6.37 15.66
C THR A 166 -24.36 -5.48 14.47
N ASP A 167 -25.62 -5.16 14.18
CA ASP A 167 -25.97 -4.64 12.85
C ASP A 167 -26.20 -3.12 12.80
N GLU A 168 -26.09 -2.40 13.93
CA GLU A 168 -26.31 -0.94 13.97
C GLU A 168 -25.15 -0.12 14.55
N VAL A 169 -24.01 -0.75 14.87
CA VAL A 169 -22.75 -0.04 15.20
C VAL A 169 -21.87 0.04 13.95
N GLY A 170 -22.42 0.59 12.86
CA GLY A 170 -21.77 0.62 11.54
C GLY A 170 -20.87 1.83 11.28
N ALA A 171 -20.69 2.76 12.21
CA ALA A 171 -20.00 4.03 11.91
C ALA A 171 -19.04 4.57 12.99
N PHE A 172 -18.75 3.80 14.04
CA PHE A 172 -17.73 4.18 15.01
C PHE A 172 -16.77 3.01 15.24
N ALA A 173 -15.47 3.32 15.17
CA ALA A 173 -14.34 2.47 15.57
C ALA A 173 -13.90 1.38 14.56
N LYS A 174 -12.99 1.78 13.67
CA LYS A 174 -11.74 1.01 13.52
C LYS A 174 -10.57 1.89 13.97
N PRO A 175 -10.14 1.84 15.25
CA PRO A 175 -8.85 2.38 15.68
C PRO A 175 -7.71 1.39 15.33
N ASP A 176 -7.85 0.65 14.23
CA ASP A 176 -7.04 -0.54 13.96
C ASP A 176 -5.68 -0.23 13.33
N HIS A 177 -5.44 1.00 12.86
CA HIS A 177 -4.13 1.36 12.33
C HIS A 177 -3.25 2.03 13.39
N ALA A 178 -3.75 3.03 14.11
CA ALA A 178 -2.94 3.80 15.07
C ALA A 178 -2.48 2.97 16.27
N LEU A 179 -3.32 2.07 16.80
CA LEU A 179 -2.96 1.22 17.94
C LEU A 179 -2.06 0.04 17.53
N ARG A 180 -2.24 -0.51 16.31
CA ARG A 180 -1.29 -1.50 15.76
C ARG A 180 0.08 -0.89 15.51
N SER A 181 0.15 0.35 15.04
CA SER A 181 1.42 1.08 14.91
C SER A 181 2.12 1.30 16.25
N LEU A 182 1.37 1.51 17.34
CA LEU A 182 1.94 1.60 18.69
C LEU A 182 2.52 0.27 19.17
N ALA A 183 1.82 -0.84 18.95
CA ALA A 183 2.29 -2.17 19.34
C ALA A 183 3.56 -2.58 18.58
N VAL A 184 3.61 -2.34 17.26
CA VAL A 184 4.82 -2.60 16.45
C VAL A 184 5.97 -1.68 16.85
N PHE A 185 5.70 -0.42 17.19
CA PHE A 185 6.73 0.52 17.65
C PHE A 185 7.27 0.18 19.05
N LEU A 186 6.44 -0.34 19.95
CA LEU A 186 6.89 -0.74 21.28
C LEU A 186 7.69 -2.06 21.24
N ASP A 187 7.28 -3.03 20.43
CA ASP A 187 7.95 -4.33 20.32
C ASP A 187 9.32 -4.21 19.63
N SER A 188 9.49 -3.29 18.68
CA SER A 188 10.80 -2.99 18.06
C SER A 188 11.76 -2.19 18.97
N THR A 189 11.36 -1.87 20.20
CA THR A 189 12.15 -1.08 21.15
C THR A 189 12.52 -1.83 22.42
N ALA A 190 12.16 -3.11 22.54
CA ALA A 190 12.71 -3.98 23.56
C ALA A 190 14.22 -4.18 23.30
N PRO A 191 15.10 -3.89 24.27
CA PRO A 191 16.47 -4.38 24.19
C PRO A 191 16.40 -5.92 24.16
N SER A 192 17.13 -6.54 23.24
CA SER A 192 17.37 -7.99 23.32
C SER A 192 18.01 -8.28 24.67
N ALA A 193 17.26 -8.94 25.56
CA ALA A 193 17.79 -9.50 26.79
C ALA A 193 18.78 -10.62 26.49
#